data_AF-A0A1Y4BUC9-F1
#
_entry.id   AF-A0A1Y4BUC9-F1
#
_cell.length_a   1.000
_cell.length_b   1.000
_cell.length_c   1.000
_cell.angle_alpha   90.00
_cell.angle_beta   90.00
_cell.angle_gamma   90.00
#
_symmetry.space_group_name_H-M   'P 1'
#
loop_
_entity.id
_entity.type
_entity.pdbx_description
1 polymer ?
#
loop_
_entity_poly.entity_id
_entity_poly.type
_entity_poly.pdbx_seq_one_letter_code
_entity_poly.pdbx_strand_id
1 'polypeptide(L)'
;MRAGEGIPLQWKDIDLNKRTIRVNKKAILHHDYATHSGKQEIQDFCKTESSKRTIVITAGLVAILAEHKEEMKKRAAALGLEWSEDSLVFWNTRNKIVQYGNLKESLNKIYRKAGIEGATMHTLRHTYATRCFEAGVELKAIADQLGHASPKTSYELYIHLFEDTKAREIDKLAGIDKFISSEREAEGAVVIPFPEREKAV
;
A
#
# COMPACT_ATOMS: atom_id res chain seq x y z
N MET A 1 -2.34 2.51 -0.51
CA MET A 1 -3.78 2.50 -0.12
C MET A 1 -4.63 1.85 -1.21
N ARG A 2 -5.85 1.36 -0.92
CA ARG A 2 -6.82 0.95 -1.95
C ARG A 2 -7.56 2.19 -2.47
N ALA A 3 -8.01 2.17 -3.73
CA ALA A 3 -8.75 3.29 -4.32
C ALA A 3 -10.02 3.65 -3.51
N GLY A 4 -10.80 2.65 -3.08
CA GLY A 4 -11.97 2.88 -2.23
C GLY A 4 -11.65 3.47 -0.85
N GLU A 5 -10.41 3.36 -0.36
CA GLU A 5 -9.98 3.99 0.91
C GLU A 5 -9.62 5.47 0.71
N GLY A 6 -9.22 5.89 -0.49
CA GLY A 6 -8.85 7.28 -0.78
C GLY A 6 -10.04 8.16 -1.15
N ILE A 7 -11.05 7.59 -1.80
CA ILE A 7 -12.26 8.32 -2.23
C ILE A 7 -12.98 9.06 -1.07
N PRO A 8 -13.20 8.46 0.11
CA PRO A 8 -13.90 9.13 1.22
C PRO A 8 -12.96 9.94 2.14
N LEU A 9 -11.71 10.17 1.74
CA LEU A 9 -10.73 10.82 2.60
C LEU A 9 -11.11 12.29 2.84
N GLN A 10 -11.05 12.73 4.11
CA GLN A 10 -11.30 14.11 4.52
C GLN A 10 -10.00 14.75 5.02
N TRP A 11 -9.93 16.08 5.03
CA TRP A 11 -8.72 16.78 5.48
C TRP A 11 -8.35 16.52 6.94
N LYS A 12 -9.35 16.30 7.81
CA LYS A 12 -9.14 15.86 9.20
C LYS A 12 -8.47 14.50 9.34
N ASP A 13 -8.50 13.67 8.29
CA ASP A 13 -7.83 12.36 8.28
C ASP A 13 -6.34 12.49 7.92
N ILE A 14 -5.85 13.68 7.54
CA ILE A 14 -4.46 13.95 7.13
C ILE A 14 -3.77 14.89 8.13
N ASP A 15 -2.68 14.42 8.71
CA ASP A 15 -1.77 15.25 9.50
C ASP A 15 -0.47 15.47 8.70
N LEU A 16 -0.35 16.66 8.09
CA LEU A 16 0.80 17.03 7.27
C LEU A 16 2.09 17.22 8.09
N ASN A 17 1.96 17.62 9.36
CA ASN A 17 3.12 17.84 10.25
C ASN A 17 3.71 16.50 10.69
N LYS A 18 2.84 15.57 11.10
CA LYS A 18 3.26 14.20 11.46
C LYS A 18 3.52 13.32 10.24
N ARG A 19 3.15 13.79 9.04
CA ARG A 19 3.25 13.06 7.77
C ARG A 19 2.47 11.74 7.82
N THR A 20 1.23 11.81 8.30
CA THR A 20 0.39 10.62 8.48
C THR A 20 -1.00 10.81 7.87
N ILE A 21 -1.56 9.73 7.33
CA ILE A 21 -2.95 9.64 6.89
C ILE A 21 -3.65 8.53 7.65
N ARG A 22 -4.79 8.84 8.28
CA ARG A 22 -5.64 7.87 8.95
C ARG A 22 -6.61 7.26 7.94
N VAL A 23 -6.46 5.97 7.69
CA VAL A 23 -7.37 5.19 6.84
C VAL A 23 -8.45 4.57 7.73
N ASN A 24 -9.63 5.20 7.77
CA ASN A 24 -10.75 4.86 8.67
C ASN A 24 -12.11 4.65 7.95
N LYS A 25 -12.18 4.91 6.64
CA LYS A 25 -13.40 4.83 5.83
C LYS A 25 -13.15 4.13 4.49
N LYS A 26 -14.21 3.61 3.88
CA LYS A 26 -14.18 3.07 2.52
C LYS A 26 -15.43 3.47 1.73
N ALA A 27 -15.24 3.91 0.50
CA ALA A 27 -16.31 4.02 -0.48
C ALA A 27 -16.64 2.63 -1.05
N ILE A 28 -17.91 2.24 -0.96
CA ILE A 28 -18.44 0.98 -1.48
C ILE A 28 -19.50 1.30 -2.52
N LEU A 29 -19.44 0.60 -3.64
CA LEU A 29 -20.44 0.68 -4.68
C LEU A 29 -21.46 -0.44 -4.48
N HIS A 30 -22.70 -0.09 -4.17
CA HIS A 30 -23.82 -1.01 -4.10
C HIS A 30 -24.52 -1.02 -5.46
N HIS A 31 -24.43 -2.15 -6.15
CA HIS A 31 -25.16 -2.37 -7.39
C HIS A 31 -26.55 -2.88 -7.09
N ASP A 32 -27.55 -2.14 -7.55
CA ASP A 32 -28.91 -2.63 -7.67
C ASP A 32 -29.09 -3.18 -9.09
N TYR A 33 -29.09 -4.50 -9.19
CA TYR A 33 -29.24 -5.21 -10.46
C TYR A 33 -30.66 -5.15 -11.02
N ALA A 34 -31.68 -4.85 -10.19
CA ALA A 34 -33.04 -4.69 -10.66
C ALA A 34 -33.22 -3.36 -11.40
N THR A 35 -32.64 -2.29 -10.86
CA THR A 35 -32.72 -0.94 -11.48
C THR A 35 -31.53 -0.59 -12.37
N HIS A 36 -30.55 -1.50 -12.50
CA HIS A 36 -29.27 -1.26 -13.17
C HIS A 36 -28.57 0.01 -12.66
N SER A 37 -28.75 0.32 -11.37
CA SER A 37 -28.21 1.53 -10.75
C SER A 37 -27.09 1.18 -9.76
N GLY A 38 -26.15 2.10 -9.59
CA GLY A 38 -25.02 1.96 -8.67
C GLY A 38 -25.01 3.11 -7.69
N LYS A 39 -25.24 2.84 -6.40
CA LYS A 39 -25.14 3.85 -5.34
C LYS A 39 -23.81 3.70 -4.61
N GLN A 40 -23.01 4.77 -4.59
CA GLN A 40 -21.80 4.80 -3.81
C GLN A 40 -22.09 5.30 -2.39
N GLU A 41 -21.77 4.48 -1.41
CA GLU A 41 -21.93 4.79 0.02
C GLU A 41 -20.58 4.80 0.72
N ILE A 42 -20.46 5.64 1.74
CA ILE A 42 -19.29 5.66 2.62
C ILE A 42 -19.60 4.74 3.79
N GLN A 43 -18.79 3.70 3.93
CA GLN A 43 -18.82 2.82 5.07
C GLN A 43 -17.66 3.16 6.00
N ASP A 44 -17.99 3.49 7.25
CA ASP A 44 -17.02 3.58 8.33
C ASP A 44 -16.63 2.16 8.76
N PHE A 45 -15.34 1.95 9.09
CA PHE A 45 -14.84 0.64 9.49
C PHE A 45 -15.28 0.18 10.90
N CYS A 46 -16.45 0.62 11.40
CA CYS A 46 -16.97 0.31 12.74
C CYS A 46 -17.17 -1.20 13.03
N LYS A 47 -16.85 -2.10 12.09
CA LYS A 47 -17.04 -3.55 12.24
C LYS A 47 -15.76 -4.36 12.48
N THR A 48 -14.56 -3.86 12.17
CA THR A 48 -13.29 -4.57 12.47
C THR A 48 -12.12 -3.63 12.73
N GLU A 49 -11.43 -3.80 13.87
CA GLU A 49 -10.25 -3.01 14.27
C GLU A 49 -9.07 -3.18 13.30
N SER A 50 -8.96 -4.32 12.62
CA SER A 50 -7.89 -4.63 11.66
C SER A 50 -7.90 -3.77 10.39
N SER A 51 -9.01 -3.07 10.11
CA SER A 51 -9.15 -2.25 8.91
C SER A 51 -8.71 -0.79 9.12
N LYS A 52 -8.61 -0.33 10.37
CA LYS A 52 -8.17 1.02 10.70
C LYS A 52 -6.65 1.03 10.77
N ARG A 53 -6.00 1.91 10.02
CA ARG A 53 -4.55 2.07 10.10
C ARG A 53 -4.13 3.51 9.86
N THR A 54 -2.95 3.83 10.36
CA THR A 54 -2.28 5.09 10.06
C THR A 54 -1.13 4.79 9.12
N ILE A 55 -1.13 5.42 7.96
CA ILE A 55 -0.05 5.29 6.98
C ILE A 55 0.87 6.50 7.08
N VAL A 56 2.18 6.27 6.99
CA VAL A 56 3.18 7.34 6.95
C VAL A 56 3.45 7.71 5.48
N ILE A 57 3.50 9.01 5.19
CA ILE A 57 3.70 9.56 3.84
C ILE A 57 5.06 10.25 3.70
N THR A 58 5.58 10.28 2.47
CA THR A 58 6.85 10.93 2.14
C THR A 58 6.72 12.46 2.17
N ALA A 59 7.84 13.16 2.37
CA ALA A 59 7.86 14.63 2.33
C ALA A 59 7.37 15.20 0.98
N GLY A 60 7.67 14.52 -0.12
CA GLY A 60 7.15 14.91 -1.44
C GLY A 60 5.62 14.84 -1.52
N LEU A 61 5.01 13.79 -0.98
CA LEU A 61 3.54 13.69 -0.95
C LEU A 61 2.91 14.73 0.00
N VAL A 62 3.60 15.08 1.09
CA VAL A 62 3.16 16.17 1.98
C VAL A 62 3.11 17.49 1.23
N ALA A 63 4.13 17.81 0.43
CA ALA A 63 4.16 19.04 -0.37
C ALA A 63 3.00 19.08 -1.39
N ILE A 64 2.77 17.98 -2.11
CA ILE A 64 1.67 17.86 -3.08
C ILE A 64 0.31 18.03 -2.38
N LEU A 65 0.12 17.40 -1.22
CA LEU A 65 -1.14 17.53 -0.46
C LEU A 65 -1.34 18.94 0.11
N ALA A 66 -0.26 19.62 0.53
CA ALA A 66 -0.34 20.98 1.02
C ALA A 66 -0.76 21.95 -0.09
N GLU A 67 -0.15 21.84 -1.27
CA GLU A 67 -0.53 22.62 -2.46
C GLU A 67 -1.98 22.36 -2.84
N HIS A 68 -2.37 21.08 -2.94
CA HIS A 68 -3.74 20.68 -3.22
C HIS A 68 -4.74 21.23 -2.19
N LYS A 69 -4.39 21.25 -0.89
CA LYS A 69 -5.24 21.83 0.16
C LYS A 69 -5.54 23.30 -0.11
N GLU A 70 -4.53 24.07 -0.48
CA GLU A 70 -4.68 25.49 -0.77
C GLU A 70 -5.47 25.74 -2.06
N GLU A 71 -5.27 24.94 -3.10
CA GLU A 71 -6.10 24.99 -4.31
C GLU A 71 -7.57 24.70 -4.01
N MET A 72 -7.84 23.69 -3.18
CA MET A 72 -9.22 23.33 -2.83
C MET A 72 -9.89 24.41 -1.98
N LYS A 73 -9.16 25.08 -1.08
CA LYS A 73 -9.67 26.25 -0.34
C LYS A 73 -10.04 27.40 -1.28
N LYS A 74 -9.16 27.74 -2.22
CA LYS A 74 -9.42 28.78 -3.23
C LYS A 74 -10.66 28.45 -4.05
N ARG A 75 -10.79 27.19 -4.47
CA ARG A 75 -11.96 26.71 -5.20
C ARG A 75 -13.24 26.76 -4.37
N ALA A 76 -13.19 26.40 -3.09
CA ALA A 76 -14.33 26.50 -2.18
C ALA A 76 -14.80 27.95 -2.05
N ALA A 77 -13.86 28.87 -1.81
CA ALA A 77 -14.15 30.30 -1.69
C ALA A 77 -14.77 30.88 -2.98
N ALA A 78 -14.24 30.51 -4.16
CA ALA A 78 -14.78 30.94 -5.45
C ALA A 78 -16.21 30.44 -5.71
N LEU A 79 -16.60 29.33 -5.08
CA LEU A 79 -17.94 28.74 -5.18
C LEU A 79 -18.87 29.13 -4.03
N GLY A 80 -18.41 29.98 -3.09
CA GLY A 80 -19.17 30.36 -1.91
C GLY A 80 -19.44 29.21 -0.93
N LEU A 81 -18.61 28.16 -0.95
CA LEU A 81 -18.73 27.02 -0.05
C LEU A 81 -17.96 27.26 1.25
N GLU A 82 -18.54 26.86 2.37
CA GLU A 82 -17.81 26.83 3.64
C GLU A 82 -16.67 25.81 3.58
N TRP A 83 -15.49 26.22 4.05
CA TRP A 83 -14.34 25.34 4.20
C TRP A 83 -14.22 24.85 5.63
N SER A 84 -14.04 23.54 5.80
CA SER A 84 -13.76 22.92 7.08
C SER A 84 -12.83 21.72 6.90
N GLU A 85 -12.23 21.24 7.98
CA GLU A 85 -11.41 20.01 7.95
C GLU A 85 -12.26 18.74 7.65
N ASP A 86 -13.60 18.83 7.72
CA ASP A 86 -14.51 17.79 7.23
C ASP A 86 -14.65 17.77 5.70
N SER A 87 -14.05 18.73 5.00
CA SER A 87 -14.08 18.76 3.53
C SER A 87 -13.35 17.56 2.94
N LEU A 88 -13.89 17.05 1.83
CA LEU A 88 -13.27 15.95 1.08
C LEU A 88 -11.93 16.40 0.49
N VAL A 89 -10.95 15.52 0.55
CA VAL A 89 -9.66 15.72 -0.14
C VAL A 89 -9.87 15.65 -1.65
N PHE A 90 -10.73 14.74 -2.11
CA PHE A 90 -11.06 14.57 -3.52
C PHE A 90 -12.57 14.72 -3.74
N TRP A 91 -12.97 15.77 -4.46
CA TRP A 91 -14.34 15.97 -4.91
C TRP A 91 -14.44 16.04 -6.44
N ASN A 92 -15.63 15.79 -6.97
CA ASN A 92 -15.93 15.91 -8.39
C ASN A 92 -16.23 17.37 -8.78
N THR A 93 -16.61 17.61 -10.04
CA THR A 93 -16.95 18.94 -10.55
C THR A 93 -18.20 19.55 -9.91
N ARG A 94 -19.04 18.74 -9.25
CA ARG A 94 -20.25 19.14 -8.52
C ARG A 94 -20.01 19.21 -7.00
N ASN A 95 -18.75 19.21 -6.55
CA ASN A 95 -18.35 19.28 -5.14
C ASN A 95 -18.89 18.12 -4.29
N LYS A 96 -19.13 16.96 -4.91
CA LYS A 96 -19.54 15.72 -4.24
C LYS A 96 -18.41 14.70 -4.32
N ILE A 97 -18.57 13.58 -3.62
CA ILE A 97 -17.63 12.47 -3.65
C ILE A 97 -17.33 12.01 -5.09
N VAL A 98 -16.06 11.67 -5.34
CA VAL A 98 -15.65 11.08 -6.62
C VAL A 98 -16.24 9.67 -6.73
N GLN A 99 -16.88 9.39 -7.87
CA GLN A 99 -17.41 8.05 -8.15
C GLN A 99 -16.27 7.13 -8.59
N TYR A 100 -16.23 5.91 -8.05
CA TYR A 100 -15.19 4.93 -8.36
C TYR A 100 -15.08 4.66 -9.87
N GLY A 101 -16.21 4.55 -10.57
CA GLY A 101 -16.24 4.35 -12.03
C GLY A 101 -15.56 5.49 -12.80
N ASN A 102 -15.79 6.74 -12.40
CA ASN A 102 -15.18 7.92 -13.03
C ASN A 102 -13.68 7.98 -12.77
N LEU A 103 -13.24 7.62 -11.57
CA LEU A 103 -11.82 7.53 -11.22
C LEU A 103 -11.13 6.45 -12.06
N LYS A 104 -11.73 5.25 -12.14
CA LYS A 104 -11.23 4.14 -12.96
C LYS A 104 -11.10 4.55 -14.43
N GLU A 105 -12.13 5.17 -14.99
CA GLU A 105 -12.11 5.60 -16.39
C GLU A 105 -11.07 6.69 -16.65
N SER A 106 -10.92 7.63 -15.72
CA SER A 106 -9.88 8.67 -15.81
C SER A 106 -8.48 8.06 -15.80
N LEU A 107 -8.22 7.06 -14.96
CA LEU A 107 -6.95 6.38 -14.92
C LEU A 107 -6.71 5.53 -16.19
N ASN A 108 -7.72 4.83 -16.69
CA ASN A 108 -7.62 4.06 -17.93
C ASN A 108 -7.24 4.94 -19.13
N LYS A 109 -7.76 6.18 -19.19
CA LYS A 109 -7.36 7.17 -20.20
C LYS A 109 -5.89 7.54 -20.09
N ILE A 110 -5.37 7.70 -18.88
CA ILE A 110 -3.95 7.97 -18.62
C ILE A 110 -3.11 6.78 -19.07
N TYR A 111 -3.47 5.56 -18.71
CA TYR A 111 -2.76 4.35 -19.14
C TYR A 111 -2.73 4.20 -20.67
N ARG A 112 -3.86 4.41 -21.34
CA ARG A 112 -3.91 4.37 -22.81
C ARG A 112 -3.02 5.44 -23.45
N LYS A 113 -3.00 6.66 -22.91
CA LYS A 113 -2.10 7.72 -23.39
C LYS A 113 -0.63 7.39 -23.16
N ALA A 114 -0.32 6.68 -22.08
CA ALA A 114 1.04 6.24 -21.76
C ALA A 114 1.46 4.93 -22.47
N GLY A 115 0.57 4.30 -23.24
CA GLY A 115 0.84 3.00 -23.88
C GLY A 115 0.90 1.83 -22.91
N ILE A 116 0.26 1.93 -21.74
CA ILE A 116 0.25 0.88 -20.72
C ILE A 116 -1.03 0.06 -20.85
N GLU A 117 -0.88 -1.25 -21.06
CA GLU A 117 -1.99 -2.19 -21.19
C GLU A 117 -2.17 -3.03 -19.91
N GLY A 118 -3.41 -3.49 -19.66
CA GLY A 118 -3.74 -4.37 -18.54
C GLY A 118 -3.64 -3.76 -17.13
N ALA A 119 -3.18 -2.51 -16.99
CA ALA A 119 -3.04 -1.85 -15.69
C ALA A 119 -4.38 -1.39 -15.11
N THR A 120 -4.50 -1.47 -13.78
CA THR A 120 -5.70 -1.09 -13.02
C THR A 120 -5.33 -0.18 -11.84
N MET A 121 -6.34 0.24 -11.05
CA MET A 121 -6.09 0.91 -9.77
C MET A 121 -5.28 0.03 -8.79
N HIS A 122 -5.41 -1.30 -8.86
CA HIS A 122 -4.66 -2.22 -8.00
C HIS A 122 -3.20 -2.32 -8.44
N THR A 123 -2.92 -2.18 -9.74
CA THR A 123 -1.56 -2.16 -10.27
C THR A 123 -0.72 -1.07 -9.59
N LEU A 124 -1.24 0.15 -9.41
CA LEU A 124 -0.53 1.21 -8.69
C LEU A 124 -0.13 0.81 -7.26
N ARG A 125 -1.01 0.09 -6.58
CA ARG A 125 -0.76 -0.40 -5.22
C ARG A 125 0.30 -1.50 -5.21
N HIS A 126 0.29 -2.39 -6.20
CA HIS A 126 1.33 -3.40 -6.38
C HIS A 126 2.68 -2.74 -6.71
N THR A 127 2.70 -1.77 -7.62
CA THR A 127 3.90 -0.99 -7.96
C THR A 127 4.49 -0.32 -6.72
N TYR A 128 3.67 0.28 -5.86
CA TYR A 128 4.15 0.83 -4.58
C TYR A 128 4.87 -0.23 -3.72
N ALA A 129 4.27 -1.41 -3.56
CA ALA A 129 4.86 -2.48 -2.77
C ALA A 129 6.20 -2.97 -3.35
N THR A 130 6.24 -3.19 -4.66
CA THR A 130 7.46 -3.56 -5.41
C THR A 130 8.56 -2.52 -5.23
N ARG A 131 8.25 -1.23 -5.41
CA ARG A 131 9.24 -0.14 -5.25
C ARG A 131 9.76 -0.04 -3.82
N CYS A 132 8.92 -0.25 -2.82
CA CYS A 132 9.37 -0.29 -1.42
C CYS A 132 10.32 -1.48 -1.18
N PHE A 133 9.99 -2.65 -1.71
CA PHE A 133 10.84 -3.84 -1.58
C PHE A 133 12.19 -3.68 -2.28
N GLU A 134 12.19 -3.16 -3.52
CA GLU A 134 13.41 -2.83 -4.28
C GLU A 134 14.30 -1.83 -3.53
N ALA A 135 13.69 -0.87 -2.83
CA ALA A 135 14.38 0.10 -1.99
C ALA A 135 14.86 -0.46 -0.63
N GLY A 136 14.64 -1.75 -0.36
CA GLY A 136 15.07 -2.42 0.87
C GLY A 136 14.22 -2.11 2.09
N VAL A 137 12.98 -1.62 1.92
CA VAL A 137 12.06 -1.41 3.05
C VAL A 137 11.66 -2.75 3.63
N GLU A 138 11.64 -2.85 4.96
CA GLU A 138 11.26 -4.07 5.67
C GLU A 138 9.84 -4.54 5.27
N LEU A 139 9.72 -5.84 5.01
CA LEU A 139 8.47 -6.47 4.55
C LEU A 139 7.27 -6.20 5.47
N LYS A 140 7.53 -6.21 6.78
CA LYS A 140 6.52 -5.94 7.81
C LYS A 140 6.01 -4.50 7.69
N ALA A 141 6.91 -3.53 7.54
CA ALA A 141 6.55 -2.13 7.34
C ALA A 141 5.73 -1.92 6.06
N ILE A 142 6.06 -2.62 4.96
CA ILE A 142 5.27 -2.58 3.72
C ILE A 142 3.86 -3.14 3.96
N ALA A 143 3.76 -4.29 4.64
CA ALA A 143 2.48 -4.94 4.94
C ALA A 143 1.58 -4.06 5.83
N ASP A 144 2.15 -3.42 6.85
CA ASP A 144 1.45 -2.51 7.75
C ASP A 144 0.93 -1.27 6.99
N GLN A 145 1.76 -0.66 6.15
CA GLN A 145 1.36 0.46 5.29
C GLN A 145 0.22 0.10 4.32
N LEU A 146 0.26 -1.12 3.79
CA LEU A 146 -0.76 -1.63 2.89
C LEU A 146 -2.05 -2.03 3.64
N GLY A 147 -1.98 -2.47 4.88
CA GLY A 147 -3.13 -2.97 5.63
C GLY A 147 -3.55 -4.36 5.17
N HIS A 148 -2.58 -5.27 5.01
CA HIS A 148 -2.85 -6.68 4.73
C HIS A 148 -3.14 -7.42 6.05
N ALA A 149 -4.42 -7.71 6.30
CA ALA A 149 -4.85 -8.45 7.49
C ALA A 149 -4.50 -9.95 7.45
N SER A 150 -4.25 -10.50 6.25
CA SER A 150 -3.82 -11.89 6.08
C SER A 150 -2.43 -11.94 5.42
N PRO A 151 -1.50 -12.76 5.95
CA PRO A 151 -0.22 -13.04 5.31
C PRO A 151 -0.37 -13.59 3.89
N LYS A 152 -1.48 -14.24 3.55
CA LYS A 152 -1.68 -14.95 2.27
C LYS A 152 -1.72 -14.00 1.06
N THR A 153 -2.37 -12.84 1.17
CA THR A 153 -2.44 -11.82 0.10
C THR A 153 -1.12 -11.07 -0.08
N SER A 154 -0.36 -10.97 1.01
CA SER A 154 1.02 -10.51 1.01
C SER A 154 1.93 -11.52 0.31
N TYR A 155 1.76 -12.81 0.60
CA TYR A 155 2.65 -13.88 0.18
C TYR A 155 2.73 -14.03 -1.35
N GLU A 156 1.63 -13.99 -2.09
CA GLU A 156 1.66 -14.12 -3.56
C GLU A 156 2.42 -12.97 -4.26
N LEU A 157 2.23 -11.73 -3.79
CA LEU A 157 2.99 -10.58 -4.31
C LEU A 157 4.47 -10.67 -3.93
N TYR A 158 4.76 -11.16 -2.72
CA TYR A 158 6.12 -11.26 -2.23
C TYR A 158 6.88 -12.46 -2.81
N ILE A 159 6.23 -13.58 -3.12
CA ILE A 159 6.87 -14.74 -3.75
C ILE A 159 7.57 -14.32 -5.04
N HIS A 160 6.89 -13.56 -5.92
CA HIS A 160 7.50 -13.08 -7.15
C HIS A 160 8.72 -12.17 -6.88
N LEU A 161 8.62 -11.27 -5.90
CA LEU A 161 9.72 -10.39 -5.51
C LEU A 161 10.91 -11.17 -4.91
N PHE A 162 10.64 -12.27 -4.21
CA PHE A 162 11.65 -13.14 -3.62
C PHE A 162 12.29 -14.06 -4.66
N GLU A 163 11.56 -14.56 -5.65
CA GLU A 163 12.14 -15.38 -6.72
C GLU A 163 13.26 -14.63 -7.45
N ASP A 164 13.06 -13.35 -7.73
CA ASP A 164 14.06 -12.49 -8.39
C ASP A 164 15.25 -12.13 -7.49
N THR A 165 15.13 -12.31 -6.17
CA THR A 165 16.18 -11.95 -5.20
C THR A 165 16.80 -13.13 -4.47
N LYS A 166 16.33 -14.37 -4.70
CA LYS A 166 16.80 -15.59 -4.03
C LYS A 166 18.31 -15.72 -4.04
N ALA A 167 18.95 -15.58 -5.20
CA ALA A 167 20.40 -15.67 -5.32
C ALA A 167 21.10 -14.64 -4.42
N ARG A 168 20.71 -13.36 -4.54
CA ARG A 168 21.27 -12.26 -3.73
C ARG A 168 21.06 -12.46 -2.22
N GLU A 169 19.92 -13.02 -1.81
CA GLU A 169 19.65 -13.29 -0.40
C GLU A 169 20.46 -14.47 0.14
N ILE A 170 20.67 -15.52 -0.67
CA ILE A 170 21.57 -16.63 -0.31
C ILE A 170 23.03 -16.18 -0.28
N ASP A 171 23.44 -15.28 -1.19
CA ASP A 171 24.80 -14.72 -1.21
C ASP A 171 25.16 -13.94 0.06
N LYS A 172 24.16 -13.45 0.83
CA LYS A 172 24.43 -12.85 2.17
C LYS A 172 24.98 -13.87 3.16
N LEU A 173 24.76 -15.16 2.92
CA LEU A 173 25.32 -16.27 3.69
C LEU A 173 26.72 -16.66 3.23
N ALA A 174 27.38 -15.90 2.35
CA ALA A 174 28.76 -16.17 1.94
C ALA A 174 29.78 -16.24 3.10
N GLY A 175 29.42 -15.76 4.29
CA GLY A 175 30.19 -16.01 5.52
C GLY A 175 30.29 -17.49 5.89
N ILE A 176 29.27 -18.31 5.55
CA ILE A 176 29.28 -19.77 5.69
C ILE A 176 30.31 -20.38 4.73
N ASP A 177 30.42 -19.87 3.51
CA ASP A 177 31.39 -20.38 2.52
C ASP A 177 32.83 -20.21 3.00
N LYS A 178 33.12 -19.10 3.71
CA LYS A 178 34.42 -18.87 4.37
C LYS A 178 34.68 -19.85 5.52
N PHE A 179 33.63 -20.23 6.25
CA PHE A 179 33.75 -21.23 7.32
C PHE A 179 34.06 -22.61 6.73
N ILE A 180 33.33 -23.02 5.69
CA ILE A 180 33.53 -24.29 4.98
C ILE A 180 34.90 -24.36 4.32
N SER A 181 35.41 -23.25 3.76
CA SER A 181 36.73 -23.23 3.14
C SER A 181 37.87 -23.21 4.18
N SER A 182 37.66 -22.60 5.35
CA SER A 182 38.67 -22.59 6.42
C SER A 182 38.91 -23.96 7.07
N GLU A 183 37.91 -24.86 7.09
CA GLU A 183 38.08 -26.23 7.58
C GLU A 183 38.86 -27.13 6.60
N ARG A 184 38.92 -26.76 5.31
CA ARG A 184 39.69 -27.52 4.30
C ARG A 184 41.20 -27.25 4.35
N GLU A 185 41.63 -26.15 4.97
CA GLU A 185 43.05 -25.85 5.21
C GLU A 185 43.56 -26.46 6.54
N ALA A 186 42.64 -26.89 7.41
CA ALA A 186 42.97 -27.64 8.62
C ALA A 186 42.95 -29.15 8.33
N GLU A 187 44.03 -29.69 7.74
CA GLU A 187 44.35 -31.12 7.80
C GLU A 187 44.50 -31.53 9.27
N GLY A 188 43.37 -31.90 9.91
CA GLY A 188 43.28 -32.21 11.34
C GLY A 188 41.91 -31.98 11.98
N ALA A 189 40.85 -31.66 11.23
CA ALA A 189 39.54 -31.39 11.80
C ALA A 189 38.93 -32.63 12.48
N VAL A 190 38.69 -32.51 13.80
CA VAL A 190 37.93 -33.48 14.60
C VAL A 190 36.48 -33.44 14.14
N VAL A 191 36.01 -34.54 13.53
CA VAL A 191 34.60 -34.73 13.21
C VAL A 191 33.83 -34.78 14.53
N ILE A 192 33.05 -33.73 14.83
CA ILE A 192 32.10 -33.75 15.94
C ILE A 192 30.83 -34.43 15.41
N PRO A 193 30.49 -35.65 15.85
CA PRO A 193 29.30 -36.34 15.37
C PRO A 193 28.05 -35.56 15.77
N PHE A 194 27.10 -35.45 14.84
CA PHE A 194 25.78 -34.91 15.13
C PHE A 194 25.17 -35.77 16.25
N PRO A 195 24.68 -35.19 17.35
CA PRO A 195 24.10 -35.97 18.43
C PRO A 195 22.96 -36.80 17.86
N GLU A 196 22.98 -38.11 18.13
CA GLU A 196 21.90 -39.00 17.73
C GLU A 196 20.59 -38.41 18.26
N ARG A 197 19.54 -38.47 17.43
CA ARG A 197 18.18 -38.13 17.85
C ARG A 197 17.75 -39.16 18.89
N GLU A 198 18.20 -39.00 20.12
CA GLU A 198 17.51 -39.60 21.25
C GLU A 198 16.13 -38.99 21.31
N LYS A 199 15.16 -39.90 21.24
CA LYS A 199 13.72 -39.68 21.24
C LYS A 199 13.35 -38.51 22.13
N ALA A 200 12.85 -37.44 21.51
CA ALA A 200 11.99 -36.50 22.20
C ALA A 200 10.78 -37.31 22.71
N VAL A 201 10.78 -37.55 24.02
CA VAL A 201 9.60 -37.94 24.79
C VAL A 201 8.84 -36.66 25.13
#